data_AF-A0A8B6ZEG9-F1
#
_entry.id   AF-A0A8B6ZEG9-F1
#
_cell.length_a   1.000
_cell.length_b   1.000
_cell.length_c   1.000
_cell.angle_alpha   90.00
_cell.angle_beta   90.00
_cell.angle_gamma   90.00
#
_symmetry.space_group_name_H-M   'P 1'
#
loop_
_entity.id
_entity.type
_entity.pdbx_description
1 polymer ?
#
loop_
_entity_poly.entity_id
_entity_poly.type
_entity_poly.pdbx_seq_one_letter_code
_entity_poly.pdbx_strand_id
1 'polypeptide(L)'
;MATVKKAMPLPLLGLASLRAVSTSAVSTLPKQVKIVEVGPRDGLQNEKNIVPTPVKIKLIDMLSEVGLPVIEATSFVSPKWVPQMADHAEVLKGIQKFPGINYPVLTPNLKGFQAAVAKKMYSMGCYEISGVNLQKLLEAGTFICQALNRKTSSKVAQATCKL
;
A
#
# COMPACT_ATOMS: atom_id res chain seq x y z
N MET A 1 17.99 5.09 -78.99
CA MET A 1 16.64 4.76 -78.49
C MET A 1 16.67 4.82 -76.97
N ALA A 2 16.20 5.92 -76.39
CA ALA A 2 16.20 6.14 -74.94
C ALA A 2 14.80 5.83 -74.38
N THR A 3 14.71 4.87 -73.46
CA THR A 3 13.45 4.47 -72.82
C THR A 3 13.20 5.35 -71.60
N VAL A 4 12.19 6.23 -71.68
CA VAL A 4 11.73 7.07 -70.57
C VAL A 4 10.96 6.20 -69.57
N LYS A 5 11.48 6.02 -68.35
CA LYS A 5 10.73 5.40 -67.25
C LYS A 5 9.86 6.47 -66.58
N LYS A 6 8.54 6.26 -66.65
CA LYS A 6 7.50 7.10 -66.05
C LYS A 6 7.55 6.96 -64.53
N ALA A 7 7.78 8.06 -63.81
CA ALA A 7 7.76 8.09 -62.35
C ALA A 7 6.32 7.90 -61.83
N MET A 8 6.15 6.97 -60.88
CA MET A 8 4.90 6.81 -60.10
C MET A 8 4.89 7.79 -58.93
N PRO A 9 3.75 8.37 -58.54
CA PRO A 9 3.68 9.23 -57.36
C PRO A 9 3.71 8.39 -56.08
N LEU A 10 4.58 8.77 -55.14
CA LEU A 10 4.59 8.23 -53.78
C LEU A 10 3.27 8.59 -53.06
N PRO A 11 2.74 7.73 -52.18
CA PRO A 11 1.63 8.09 -51.32
C PRO A 11 2.14 9.07 -50.25
N LEU A 12 1.45 10.21 -50.12
CA LEU A 12 1.64 11.14 -49.00
C LEU A 12 1.37 10.40 -47.68
N LEU A 13 2.41 10.25 -46.86
CA LEU A 13 2.28 9.83 -45.47
C LEU A 13 1.33 10.79 -44.75
N GLY A 14 0.19 10.26 -44.29
CA GLY A 14 -0.75 11.00 -43.47
C GLY A 14 -0.07 11.53 -42.20
N LEU A 15 -0.24 12.83 -41.94
CA LEU A 15 0.12 13.43 -40.66
C LEU A 15 -0.59 12.66 -39.54
N ALA A 16 0.20 11.98 -38.71
CA ALA A 16 -0.27 11.39 -37.47
C ALA A 16 -0.98 12.48 -36.66
N SER A 17 -2.26 12.26 -36.40
CA SER A 17 -3.08 13.07 -35.50
C SER A 17 -2.43 13.04 -34.11
N LEU A 18 -1.71 14.10 -33.76
CA LEU A 18 -1.35 14.40 -32.37
C LEU A 18 -2.66 14.57 -31.61
N ARG A 19 -3.09 13.52 -30.91
CA ARG A 19 -4.11 13.64 -29.88
C ARG A 19 -3.56 14.57 -28.81
N ALA A 20 -4.00 15.83 -28.84
CA ALA A 20 -3.86 16.74 -27.73
C ALA A 20 -4.50 16.07 -26.51
N VAL A 21 -3.67 15.69 -25.54
CA VAL A 21 -4.14 15.26 -24.23
C VAL A 21 -4.83 16.48 -23.61
N SER A 22 -6.15 16.42 -23.52
CA SER A 22 -6.96 17.47 -22.91
C SER A 22 -6.52 17.64 -21.46
N THR A 23 -5.94 18.80 -21.13
CA THR A 23 -5.45 19.18 -19.80
C THR A 23 -6.58 19.57 -18.83
N SER A 24 -7.83 19.31 -19.19
CA SER A 24 -9.03 19.64 -18.43
C SER A 24 -9.27 18.79 -17.18
N ALA A 25 -8.43 17.78 -16.92
CA ALA A 25 -8.58 16.90 -15.76
C ALA A 25 -7.92 17.41 -14.46
N VAL A 26 -7.11 18.46 -14.51
CA VAL A 26 -6.33 18.91 -13.32
C VAL A 26 -7.22 19.64 -12.29
N SER A 27 -8.37 20.19 -12.70
CA SER A 27 -9.28 20.94 -11.82
C SER A 27 -10.28 20.09 -11.03
N THR A 28 -10.28 18.77 -11.17
CA THR A 28 -11.28 17.87 -10.56
C THR A 28 -10.72 16.91 -9.50
N LEU A 29 -9.43 16.99 -9.18
CA LEU A 29 -8.84 16.13 -8.15
C LEU A 29 -9.13 16.66 -6.73
N PRO A 30 -9.35 15.76 -5.76
CA PRO A 30 -9.59 16.17 -4.38
C PRO A 30 -8.37 16.90 -3.82
N LYS A 31 -8.62 17.96 -3.05
CA LYS A 31 -7.55 18.73 -2.38
C LYS A 31 -6.77 17.91 -1.35
N GLN A 32 -7.32 16.78 -0.93
CA GLN A 32 -6.75 15.94 0.12
C GLN A 32 -7.15 14.48 -0.10
N VAL A 33 -6.22 13.57 0.20
CA VAL A 33 -6.44 12.13 0.13
C VAL A 33 -6.08 11.49 1.47
N LYS A 34 -6.82 10.45 1.86
CA LYS A 34 -6.51 9.63 3.03
C LYS A 34 -5.96 8.29 2.56
N ILE A 35 -4.71 8.01 2.92
CA ILE A 35 -4.10 6.70 2.68
C ILE A 35 -4.43 5.79 3.85
N VAL A 36 -4.96 4.61 3.54
CA VAL A 36 -5.19 3.53 4.50
C VAL A 36 -4.19 2.44 4.17
N GLU A 37 -3.23 2.22 5.06
CA GLU A 37 -2.21 1.19 4.88
C GLU A 37 -2.74 -0.15 5.35
N VAL A 38 -2.75 -1.14 4.47
CA VAL A 38 -3.32 -2.47 4.72
C VAL A 38 -2.29 -3.59 4.65
N GLY A 39 -1.02 -3.26 4.37
CA GLY A 39 0.09 -4.21 4.25
C GLY A 39 0.25 -5.13 5.47
N PRO A 40 0.22 -4.63 6.71
CA PRO A 40 0.35 -5.49 7.89
C PRO A 40 -0.76 -6.53 8.07
N ARG A 41 -1.97 -6.25 7.57
CA ARG A 41 -3.10 -7.20 7.59
C ARG A 41 -3.23 -7.93 6.26
N ASP A 42 -3.73 -7.24 5.24
CA ASP A 42 -4.13 -7.85 3.96
C ASP A 42 -2.93 -8.29 3.14
N GLY A 43 -1.84 -7.51 3.19
CA GLY A 43 -0.57 -7.92 2.59
C GLY A 43 -0.06 -9.21 3.20
N LEU A 44 0.20 -9.22 4.51
CA LEU A 44 0.77 -10.38 5.21
C LEU A 44 -0.16 -11.61 5.24
N GLN A 45 -1.47 -11.41 5.20
CA GLN A 45 -2.44 -12.53 5.11
C GLN A 45 -2.27 -13.32 3.81
N ASN A 46 -1.89 -12.67 2.72
CA ASN A 46 -1.69 -13.29 1.41
C ASN A 46 -0.26 -13.79 1.18
N GLU A 47 0.65 -13.57 2.13
CA GLU A 47 2.02 -14.08 2.04
C GLU A 47 2.07 -15.59 2.29
N LYS A 48 2.90 -16.29 1.52
CA LYS A 48 3.05 -17.75 1.60
C LYS A 48 3.66 -18.19 2.93
N ASN A 49 4.63 -17.41 3.43
CA ASN A 49 5.36 -17.70 4.65
C ASN A 49 4.72 -16.96 5.83
N ILE A 50 4.64 -17.61 6.98
CA ILE A 50 4.19 -16.96 8.21
C ILE A 50 5.30 -16.02 8.68
N VAL A 51 4.97 -14.74 8.76
CA VAL A 51 5.87 -13.72 9.31
C VAL A 51 5.85 -13.79 10.84
N PRO A 52 7.02 -13.81 11.52
CA PRO A 52 7.07 -13.80 12.98
C PRO A 52 6.46 -12.52 13.57
N THR A 53 5.79 -12.65 14.72
CA THR A 53 5.19 -11.54 15.49
C THR A 53 6.10 -10.32 15.68
N PRO A 54 7.39 -10.44 16.09
CA PRO A 54 8.25 -9.26 16.27
C PRO A 54 8.51 -8.50 14.96
N VAL A 55 8.50 -9.20 13.81
CA VAL A 55 8.64 -8.56 12.49
C VAL A 55 7.38 -7.77 12.15
N LYS A 56 6.19 -8.30 12.45
CA LYS A 56 4.92 -7.60 12.25
C LYS A 56 4.83 -6.32 13.09
N ILE A 57 5.19 -6.42 14.37
CA ILE A 57 5.23 -5.27 15.28
C ILE A 57 6.16 -4.19 14.73
N LYS A 58 7.40 -4.58 14.39
CA LYS A 58 8.39 -3.65 13.84
C LYS A 58 7.90 -3.00 12.54
N LEU A 59 7.25 -3.75 11.65
CA LEU A 59 6.68 -3.19 10.42
C LEU A 59 5.64 -2.10 10.73
N ILE A 60 4.70 -2.37 11.64
CA ILE A 60 3.64 -1.41 11.98
C ILE A 60 4.22 -0.17 12.65
N ASP A 61 5.20 -0.33 13.54
CA ASP A 61 5.89 0.79 14.19
C ASP A 61 6.62 1.65 13.13
N MET A 62 7.36 1.04 12.21
CA MET A 62 8.01 1.77 11.11
C MET A 62 7.01 2.53 10.23
N LEU A 63 5.85 1.92 9.92
CA LEU A 63 4.78 2.56 9.16
C LEU A 63 4.12 3.71 9.94
N SER A 64 4.06 3.61 11.26
CA SER A 64 3.51 4.67 12.12
C SER A 64 4.37 5.94 12.06
N GLU A 65 5.68 5.79 11.87
CA GLU A 65 6.59 6.92 11.72
C GLU A 65 6.51 7.64 10.37
N VAL A 66 5.80 7.07 9.39
CA VAL A 66 5.65 7.64 8.05
C VAL A 66 4.72 8.86 8.04
N GLY A 67 3.80 8.97 9.00
CA GLY A 67 2.73 9.97 8.98
C GLY A 67 1.45 9.49 8.29
N LEU A 68 1.22 8.17 8.25
CA LEU A 68 -0.02 7.60 7.74
C LEU A 68 -1.15 7.77 8.76
N PRO A 69 -2.36 8.22 8.36
CA PRO A 69 -3.46 8.44 9.29
C PRO A 69 -4.12 7.13 9.76
N VAL A 70 -4.00 6.05 8.98
CA VAL A 70 -4.62 4.75 9.26
C VAL A 70 -3.71 3.61 8.84
N ILE A 71 -3.48 2.65 9.75
CA ILE A 71 -2.73 1.41 9.50
C ILE A 71 -3.56 0.22 10.00
N GLU A 72 -4.11 -0.58 9.09
CA GLU A 72 -4.83 -1.80 9.43
C GLU A 72 -3.84 -2.84 9.98
N ALA A 73 -3.86 -3.02 11.30
CA ALA A 73 -2.77 -3.69 12.01
C ALA A 73 -2.85 -5.21 11.90
N THR A 74 -4.05 -5.81 12.00
CA THR A 74 -4.26 -7.26 11.96
C THR A 74 -5.77 -7.60 11.90
N SER A 75 -6.12 -8.90 12.02
CA SER A 75 -7.46 -9.44 11.86
C SER A 75 -7.80 -10.48 12.93
N PHE A 76 -8.98 -10.36 13.54
CA PHE A 76 -9.57 -11.34 14.47
C PHE A 76 -10.34 -12.42 13.70
N VAL A 77 -9.59 -13.21 12.95
CA VAL A 77 -10.07 -14.38 12.19
C VAL A 77 -9.74 -15.67 12.92
N SER A 78 -10.33 -16.77 12.47
CA SER A 78 -9.97 -18.10 12.98
C SER A 78 -8.52 -18.45 12.62
N PRO A 79 -7.63 -18.72 13.59
CA PRO A 79 -6.25 -19.14 13.33
C PRO A 79 -6.16 -20.43 12.52
N LYS A 80 -7.19 -21.28 12.62
CA LYS A 80 -7.29 -22.52 11.83
C LYS A 80 -7.38 -22.25 10.33
N TRP A 81 -8.09 -21.19 9.95
CA TRP A 81 -8.35 -20.85 8.53
C TRP A 81 -7.37 -19.81 8.00
N VAL A 82 -6.86 -18.94 8.87
CA VAL A 82 -5.89 -17.90 8.51
C VAL A 82 -4.74 -17.93 9.54
N PRO A 83 -3.81 -18.90 9.43
CA PRO A 83 -2.68 -19.03 10.36
C PRO A 83 -1.80 -17.78 10.42
N GLN A 84 -1.71 -17.02 9.32
CA GLN A 84 -0.94 -15.79 9.21
C GLN A 84 -1.35 -14.74 10.26
N MET A 85 -2.61 -14.75 10.69
CA MET A 85 -3.17 -13.76 11.63
C MET A 85 -3.39 -14.35 13.03
N ALA A 86 -2.86 -15.53 13.34
CA ALA A 86 -3.07 -16.20 14.62
C ALA A 86 -2.57 -15.41 15.84
N ASP A 87 -1.56 -14.58 15.65
CA ASP A 87 -0.87 -13.76 16.66
C ASP A 87 -1.45 -12.32 16.75
N HIS A 88 -2.69 -12.12 16.29
CA HIS A 88 -3.34 -10.81 16.22
C HIS A 88 -3.36 -10.07 17.57
N ALA A 89 -3.43 -10.81 18.69
CA ALA A 89 -3.49 -10.24 20.02
C ALA A 89 -2.13 -9.69 20.47
N GLU A 90 -1.08 -10.47 20.23
CA GLU A 90 0.30 -10.19 20.59
C GLU A 90 0.82 -9.02 19.75
N VAL A 91 0.52 -9.00 18.45
CA VAL A 91 0.86 -7.88 17.56
C VAL A 91 0.28 -6.58 18.10
N LEU A 92 -1.01 -6.56 18.40
CA LEU A 92 -1.68 -5.32 18.82
C LEU A 92 -1.27 -4.84 20.20
N LYS A 93 -0.89 -5.75 21.09
CA LYS A 93 -0.31 -5.41 22.39
C LYS A 93 1.12 -4.88 22.25
N GLY A 94 1.86 -5.35 21.25
CA GLY A 94 3.28 -5.05 21.09
C GLY A 94 3.59 -3.77 20.31
N ILE A 95 2.66 -3.28 19.49
CA ILE A 95 2.89 -2.04 18.71
C ILE A 95 2.78 -0.78 19.55
N GLN A 96 3.55 0.22 19.16
CA GLN A 96 3.47 1.56 19.71
C GLN A 96 2.29 2.31 19.11
N LYS A 97 1.48 2.95 19.96
CA LYS A 97 0.31 3.71 19.53
C LYS A 97 0.68 5.19 19.40
N PHE A 98 0.89 5.62 18.16
CA PHE A 98 1.22 7.01 17.87
C PHE A 98 -0.04 7.88 17.93
N PRO A 99 -0.01 9.04 18.60
CA PRO A 99 -1.12 9.99 18.59
C PRO A 99 -1.49 10.37 17.15
N GLY A 100 -2.79 10.44 16.85
CA GLY A 100 -3.30 10.81 15.53
C GLY A 100 -3.34 9.68 14.49
N ILE A 101 -2.86 8.47 14.83
CA ILE A 101 -2.92 7.29 13.95
C ILE A 101 -3.97 6.30 14.45
N ASN A 102 -4.84 5.85 13.55
CA ASN A 102 -5.79 4.79 13.83
C ASN A 102 -5.24 3.42 13.41
N TYR A 103 -5.44 2.44 14.29
CA TYR A 103 -5.02 1.05 14.08
C TYR A 103 -6.23 0.11 14.01
N PRO A 104 -7.05 0.17 12.95
CA PRO A 104 -8.22 -0.68 12.83
C PRO A 104 -7.83 -2.15 12.71
N VAL A 105 -8.80 -3.00 13.04
CA VAL A 105 -8.68 -4.46 12.98
C VAL A 105 -9.88 -5.04 12.26
N LEU A 106 -9.66 -6.08 11.45
CA LEU A 106 -10.77 -6.76 10.81
C LEU A 106 -11.45 -7.74 11.79
N THR A 107 -12.78 -7.70 11.88
CA THR A 107 -13.58 -8.60 12.70
C THR A 107 -14.73 -9.20 11.87
N PRO A 108 -14.50 -10.27 11.08
CA PRO A 108 -15.47 -10.71 10.07
C PRO A 108 -16.65 -11.50 10.65
N ASN A 109 -16.65 -11.81 11.94
CA ASN A 109 -17.74 -12.47 12.63
C ASN A 109 -17.88 -11.95 14.07
N LEU A 110 -19.02 -12.24 14.69
CA LEU A 110 -19.35 -11.77 16.04
C LEU A 110 -18.32 -12.19 17.10
N LYS A 111 -17.77 -13.41 17.00
CA LYS A 111 -16.75 -13.91 17.92
C LYS A 111 -15.46 -13.08 17.84
N GLY A 112 -15.00 -12.79 16.62
CA GLY A 112 -13.85 -11.92 16.39
C GLY A 112 -14.09 -10.49 16.88
N PHE A 113 -15.30 -9.97 16.65
CA PHE A 113 -15.71 -8.66 17.15
C PHE A 113 -15.69 -8.59 18.68
N GLN A 114 -16.31 -9.56 19.36
CA GLN A 114 -16.33 -9.64 20.82
C GLN A 114 -14.90 -9.74 21.40
N ALA A 115 -14.01 -10.49 20.75
CA ALA A 115 -12.60 -10.57 21.15
C ALA A 115 -11.86 -9.24 21.01
N ALA A 116 -12.18 -8.44 19.98
CA ALA A 116 -11.69 -7.07 19.84
C ALA A 116 -12.28 -6.14 20.92
N VAL A 117 -13.60 -6.26 21.23
CA VAL A 117 -14.25 -5.46 22.30
C VAL A 117 -13.57 -5.69 23.63
N ALA A 118 -13.42 -6.96 24.01
CA ALA A 118 -12.93 -7.35 25.33
C ALA A 118 -11.54 -6.77 25.63
N LYS A 119 -10.77 -6.51 24.57
CA LYS A 119 -9.42 -5.97 24.64
C LYS A 119 -9.35 -4.45 24.41
N LYS A 120 -10.51 -3.78 24.31
CA LYS A 120 -10.68 -2.33 24.03
C LYS A 120 -10.06 -1.91 22.70
N MET A 121 -10.13 -2.78 21.70
CA MET A 121 -9.45 -2.59 20.42
C MET A 121 -10.44 -1.97 19.43
N TYR A 122 -10.72 -0.68 19.63
CA TYR A 122 -11.51 0.15 18.71
C TYR A 122 -10.79 1.46 18.46
N SER A 123 -10.60 1.80 17.19
CA SER A 123 -10.13 3.13 16.81
C SER A 123 -11.30 3.99 16.38
N MET A 124 -11.66 4.98 17.20
CA MET A 124 -12.34 6.19 16.76
C MET A 124 -11.37 7.35 17.00
N GLY A 125 -11.00 8.08 15.95
CA GLY A 125 -10.07 9.20 16.05
C GLY A 125 -10.34 10.23 14.97
N CYS A 126 -10.19 11.50 15.33
CA CYS A 126 -10.13 12.63 14.40
C CYS A 126 -8.78 12.60 13.68
N TYR A 127 -8.78 12.77 12.36
CA TYR A 127 -7.57 12.66 11.53
C TYR A 127 -7.00 14.03 11.23
N GLU A 128 -5.73 14.24 11.56
CA GLU A 128 -4.95 15.36 11.05
C GLU A 128 -3.97 14.80 10.01
N ILE A 129 -4.12 15.20 8.75
CA ILE A 129 -3.29 14.68 7.66
C ILE A 129 -1.96 15.44 7.70
N SER A 130 -0.98 14.81 8.34
CA SER A 130 0.42 15.19 8.25
C SER A 130 0.99 14.67 6.93
N GLY A 131 1.94 15.39 6.33
CA GLY A 131 2.59 14.93 5.10
C GLY A 131 3.23 13.55 5.27
N VAL A 132 3.05 12.68 4.28
CA VAL A 132 3.60 11.30 4.27
C VAL A 132 5.09 11.36 3.95
N ASN A 133 5.93 10.82 4.84
CA ASN A 133 7.37 10.71 4.64
C ASN A 133 7.70 9.52 3.73
N LEU A 134 7.92 9.80 2.45
CA LEU A 134 8.21 8.76 1.44
C LEU A 134 9.48 7.95 1.74
N GLN A 135 10.51 8.56 2.33
CA GLN A 135 11.75 7.85 2.65
C GLN A 135 11.50 6.76 3.70
N LYS A 136 10.81 7.09 4.79
CA LYS A 136 10.44 6.12 5.82
C LYS A 136 9.51 5.04 5.28
N LEU A 137 8.61 5.38 4.36
CA LEU A 137 7.72 4.41 3.72
C LEU A 137 8.52 3.40 2.87
N LEU A 138 9.53 3.88 2.14
CA LEU A 138 10.43 3.01 1.36
C LEU A 138 11.28 2.12 2.27
N GLU A 139 11.74 2.63 3.41
CA GLU A 139 12.47 1.86 4.43
C GLU A 139 11.60 0.74 5.02
N ALA A 140 10.35 1.05 5.40
CA ALA A 140 9.40 0.05 5.88
C ALA A 140 9.12 -1.03 4.82
N GLY A 141 8.92 -0.62 3.57
CA GLY A 141 8.76 -1.53 2.43
C GLY A 141 9.98 -2.41 2.18
N THR A 142 11.19 -1.87 2.33
CA THR A 142 12.45 -2.59 2.16
C THR A 142 12.64 -3.61 3.29
N PHE A 143 12.37 -3.20 4.54
CA PHE A 143 12.41 -4.06 5.71
C PHE A 143 11.52 -5.30 5.54
N ILE A 144 10.25 -5.13 5.15
CA ILE A 144 9.36 -6.29 5.02
C ILE A 144 9.76 -7.20 3.84
N CYS A 145 10.24 -6.63 2.74
CA CYS A 145 10.74 -7.42 1.61
C CYS A 145 11.96 -8.27 2.03
N GLN A 146 12.88 -7.71 2.81
CA GLN A 146 14.02 -8.44 3.36
C GLN A 146 13.57 -9.55 4.31
N ALA A 147 12.63 -9.26 5.21
CA ALA A 147 12.10 -10.26 6.14
C ALA A 147 11.37 -11.41 5.43
N LEU A 148 10.74 -11.13 4.29
CA LEU A 148 10.11 -12.13 3.42
C LEU A 148 11.08 -12.77 2.42
N ASN A 149 12.36 -12.40 2.45
CA ASN A 149 13.39 -12.85 1.52
C ASN A 149 13.00 -12.66 0.03
N ARG A 150 12.45 -11.49 -0.32
CA ARG A 150 12.03 -11.14 -1.68
C ARG A 150 12.49 -9.75 -2.12
N LYS A 151 12.48 -9.52 -3.43
CA LYS A 151 12.70 -8.18 -4.01
C LYS A 151 11.45 -7.31 -3.90
N THR A 152 11.65 -6.00 -3.81
CA THR A 152 10.54 -5.03 -3.79
C THR A 152 9.81 -5.00 -5.14
N SER A 153 8.48 -5.13 -5.09
CA SER A 153 7.59 -4.95 -6.23
C SER A 153 7.00 -3.54 -6.31
N SER A 154 7.34 -2.66 -5.37
CA SER A 154 6.83 -1.29 -5.34
C SER A 154 7.34 -0.50 -6.54
N LYS A 155 6.40 -0.07 -7.41
CA LYS A 155 6.72 0.79 -8.55
C LYS A 155 7.32 2.13 -8.13
N VAL A 156 6.89 2.66 -6.98
CA VAL A 156 7.43 3.91 -6.42
C VAL A 156 8.88 3.70 -5.97
N ALA A 157 9.17 2.60 -5.28
CA ALA A 157 10.54 2.26 -4.89
C ALA A 157 11.44 2.07 -6.12
N GLN A 158 10.96 1.34 -7.12
CA GLN A 158 11.70 1.09 -8.36
C GLN A 158 11.91 2.35 -9.21
N ALA A 159 11.01 3.32 -9.15
CA ALA A 159 11.15 4.61 -9.84
C ALA A 159 12.21 5.49 -9.15
N THR A 160 12.28 5.46 -7.82
CA THR A 160 13.21 6.28 -7.04
C THR A 160 14.67 5.87 -7.26
N CYS A 161 14.95 4.56 -7.41
CA CYS A 161 16.31 4.07 -7.71
C CYS A 161 16.81 4.40 -9.13
N LYS A 162 15.99 5.02 -9.99
CA LYS A 162 16.35 5.38 -11.36
C LYS A 162 16.56 6.89 -11.55
N LEU A 163 16.42 7.67 -10.49
CA LEU A 163 16.74 9.10 -10.43
C LEU A 163 18.16 9.28 -9.90
#